data_AF-A0A2N7Y6N8-F1
#
_entry.id   AF-A0A2N7Y6N8-F1
#
_cell.length_a   1.000
_cell.length_b   1.000
_cell.length_c   1.000
_cell.angle_alpha   90.00
_cell.angle_beta   90.00
_cell.angle_gamma   90.00
#
_symmetry.space_group_name_H-M   'P 1'
#
loop_
_entity.id
_entity.type
_entity.pdbx_description
1 polymer ?
#
loop_
_entity_poly.entity_id
_entity_poly.type
_entity_poly.pdbx_seq_one_letter_code
_entity_poly.pdbx_strand_id
1 'polypeptide(L)' 'MGHMLRAARHDAIVELLRDRPAMRTVDVARNLNVSMATARRDCIALEDKGIIERSWG' A
#
# COMPACT_ATOMS: atom_id res chain seq x y z
N MET A 1 14.34 -14.93 -1.23
CA MET A 1 13.12 -14.33 -0.64
C MET A 1 12.10 -14.18 -1.76
N GLY A 2 10.91 -14.76 -1.62
CA GLY A 2 9.89 -14.74 -2.67
C GLY A 2 9.42 -13.32 -2.95
N HIS A 3 9.45 -12.90 -4.21
CA HIS A 3 8.95 -11.59 -4.61
C HIS A 3 7.41 -11.63 -4.62
N MET A 4 6.76 -10.90 -3.70
CA MET A 4 5.31 -10.78 -3.70
C MET A 4 4.84 -10.19 -5.04
N LEU A 5 3.88 -10.86 -5.69
CA LEU A 5 3.27 -10.34 -6.91
C LEU A 5 2.58 -9.00 -6.64
N ARG A 6 2.61 -8.10 -7.63
CA ARG A 6 2.01 -6.76 -7.49
C ARG A 6 0.53 -6.82 -7.10
N ALA A 7 -0.25 -7.69 -7.74
CA ALA A 7 -1.68 -7.85 -7.44
C ALA A 7 -1.90 -8.26 -5.98
N ALA A 8 -1.22 -9.32 -5.52
CA ALA A 8 -1.28 -9.76 -4.13
C ALA A 8 -0.87 -8.66 -3.14
N ARG A 9 0.08 -7.81 -3.51
CA ARG A 9 0.48 -6.67 -2.68
C ARG A 9 -0.58 -5.57 -2.64
N HIS A 10 -1.28 -5.33 -3.74
CA HIS A 10 -2.39 -4.38 -3.80
C HIS A 10 -3.53 -4.83 -2.89
N ASP A 11 -3.89 -6.11 -2.96
CA ASP A 11 -4.90 -6.70 -2.08
C ASP A 11 -4.49 -6.55 -0.61
N ALA A 12 -3.23 -6.85 -0.28
CA ALA A 12 -2.71 -6.69 1.08
C ALA A 12 -2.76 -5.24 1.59
N ILE A 13 -2.52 -4.25 0.73
CA ILE A 13 -2.66 -2.83 1.09
C ILE A 13 -4.12 -2.49 1.41
N VAL A 14 -5.06 -2.98 0.60
CA VAL A 14 -6.49 -2.74 0.80
C VAL A 14 -6.97 -3.38 2.10
N GLU A 15 -6.61 -4.63 2.38
CA GLU A 15 -6.96 -5.30 3.63
C GLU A 15 -6.37 -4.57 4.85
N LEU A 16 -5.12 -4.10 4.76
CA LEU A 16 -4.49 -3.31 5.81
C LEU A 16 -5.27 -2.01 6.11
N LEU A 17 -5.76 -1.34 5.07
CA LEU A 17 -6.52 -0.10 5.20
C LEU A 17 -7.98 -0.35 5.64
N ARG A 18 -8.55 -1.54 5.40
CA ARG A 18 -9.84 -1.92 5.98
C ARG A 18 -9.75 -2.08 7.50
N ASP A 19 -8.66 -2.66 8.01
CA ASP A 19 -8.40 -2.77 9.45
C ASP A 19 -8.03 -1.39 10.06
N ARG A 20 -7.22 -0.59 9.34
CA ARG A 20 -6.74 0.72 9.78
C ARG A 20 -6.93 1.77 8.68
N PRO A 21 -8.06 2.49 8.67
CA PRO A 21 -8.45 3.39 7.57
C PRO A 21 -7.46 4.49 7.21
N ALA A 22 -6.59 4.88 8.13
CA ALA A 22 -5.56 5.88 7.89
C ALA A 22 -4.18 5.33 8.25
N MET A 23 -3.28 5.31 7.27
CA MET A 23 -1.91 4.86 7.46
C MET A 23 -0.92 5.63 6.60
N ARG A 24 0.28 5.91 7.16
CA ARG A 24 1.37 6.51 6.40
C ARG A 24 2.01 5.48 5.47
N THR A 25 2.50 5.91 4.31
CA THR A 25 3.21 5.03 3.36
C THR A 25 4.41 4.29 3.99
N VAL A 26 5.09 4.91 4.96
CA VAL A 26 6.18 4.26 5.74
C VAL A 26 5.71 3.03 6.49
N ASP A 27 4.50 3.10 7.05
CA ASP A 27 3.93 2.04 7.89
C ASP A 27 3.39 0.91 7.00
N VAL A 28 2.81 1.24 5.84
CA VAL A 28 2.45 0.25 4.80
C VAL A 28 3.68 -0.54 4.34
N ALA A 29 4.79 0.16 4.06
CA ALA A 29 6.04 -0.47 3.63
C ALA A 29 6.59 -1.45 4.69
N ARG A 30 6.54 -1.05 5.97
CA ARG A 30 6.95 -1.89 7.09
C ARG A 30 6.05 -3.11 7.27
N ASN A 31 4.73 -2.93 7.23
CA ASN A 31 3.78 -4.03 7.41
C ASN A 31 3.90 -5.10 6.30
N LEU A 32 4.19 -4.67 5.07
CA LEU A 32 4.32 -5.58 3.92
C LEU A 32 5.76 -6.01 3.64
N ASN A 33 6.72 -5.60 4.47
CA ASN A 33 8.15 -5.84 4.30
C ASN A 33 8.66 -5.52 2.88
N VAL A 34 8.28 -4.35 2.36
CA VAL A 34 8.72 -3.84 1.05
C VAL A 34 9.44 -2.51 1.18
N SER A 35 10.19 -2.12 0.15
CA SER A 35 10.80 -0.79 0.12
C SER A 35 9.74 0.31 0.07
N MET A 36 10.07 1.46 0.66
CA MET A 36 9.23 2.67 0.59
C MET A 36 8.87 3.07 -0.84
N ALA A 37 9.83 2.96 -1.78
CA ALA A 37 9.60 3.26 -3.19
C ALA A 37 8.59 2.29 -3.82
N THR A 38 8.55 1.03 -3.39
CA THR A 38 7.57 0.05 -3.86
C THR A 38 6.19 0.36 -3.28
N ALA A 39 6.08 0.51 -1.96
CA ALA A 39 4.83 0.88 -1.30
C ALA A 39 4.24 2.18 -1.90
N ARG A 40 5.07 3.20 -2.14
CA ARG A 40 4.63 4.46 -2.76
C ARG A 40 4.06 4.23 -4.17
N ARG A 41 4.73 3.44 -5.02
CA ARG A 41 4.24 3.11 -6.37
C ARG A 41 2.91 2.36 -6.33
N ASP A 42 2.72 1.48 -5.36
CA ASP A 42 1.47 0.74 -5.22
C ASP A 42 0.34 1.62 -4.70
N CYS A 43 0.60 2.48 -3.69
CA CYS A 43 -0.38 3.46 -3.24
C CYS A 43 -0.80 4.41 -4.36
N ILE A 44 0.13 4.88 -5.20
CA ILE A 44 -0.22 5.69 -6.40
C ILE A 44 -1.14 4.89 -7.33
N ALA A 45 -0.76 3.66 -7.66
CA ALA A 45 -1.55 2.85 -8.58
C ALA A 45 -2.94 2.46 -8.05
N LEU A 46 -3.12 2.41 -6.73
CA LEU A 46 -4.42 2.18 -6.08
C LEU A 46 -5.26 3.46 -6.04
N GLU A 47 -4.63 4.62 -5.81
CA GLU A 47 -5.27 5.92 -5.87
C GLU A 47 -5.74 6.27 -7.29
N ASP A 48 -4.90 6.03 -8.31
CA ASP A 48 -5.26 6.23 -9.72
C ASP A 48 -6.49 5.39 -10.14
N LYS A 49 -6.78 4.30 -9.42
CA LYS A 49 -7.95 3.44 -9.61
C LYS A 49 -9.16 3.84 -8.74
N GLY A 50 -9.01 4.84 -7.88
CA GLY A 50 -10.04 5.25 -6.91
C GLY A 50 -10.29 4.24 -5.79
N ILE A 51 -9.34 3.32 -5.52
CA ILE A 51 -9.50 2.29 -4.48
C ILE A 51 -9.16 2.84 -3.09
N ILE A 52 -8.16 3.73 -3.04
CA ILE A 52 -7.76 4.43 -1.82
C ILE A 52 -7.63 5.92 -2.12
N GLU A 53 -7.70 6.75 -1.10
CA GLU A 53 -7.36 8.17 -1.18
C GLU A 53 -6.09 8.43 -0.37
N ARG A 54 -5.22 9.33 -0.84
CA ARG A 54 -4.06 9.79 -0.06
C ARG A 54 -4.26 11.22 0.37
N SER A 55 -3.93 11.47 1.64
CA SER A 55 -3.89 12.82 2.21
C SER A 55 -2.44 13.25 2.45
N TRP A 56 -2.16 14.54 2.26
CA TRP A 56 -0.85 15.15 2.42
C TRP A 56 -0.88 16.09 3.63
N GLY A 57 -1.02 15.51 4.83
CA GLY A 57 -1.03 16.21 6.12
C GLY A 57 0.25 15.97 6.91
#